data_AF-A0A946PKR0-F1
#
_entry.id   AF-A0A946PKR0-F1
#
_cell.length_a   1.000
_cell.length_b   1.000
_cell.length_c   1.000
_cell.angle_alpha   90.00
_cell.angle_beta   90.00
_cell.angle_gamma   90.00
#
_symmetry.space_group_name_H-M   'P 1'
#
loop_
_entity.id
_entity.type
_entity.pdbx_description
1 polymer ?
#
loop_
_entity_poly.entity_id
_entity_poly.type
_entity_poly.pdbx_seq_one_letter_code
_entity_poly.pdbx_strand_id
1 'polypeptide(L)' 'MSHIKAVHGRQVLDSRGNPTVEVEVTLDSGAF' A
#
# COMPACT_ATOMS: atom_id res chain seq x y z
N MET A 1 6.09 -12.54 -15.77
CA MET A 1 5.52 -12.31 -14.43
C MET A 1 6.44 -11.33 -13.71
N SER A 2 5.91 -10.30 -13.04
CA SER A 2 6.73 -9.43 -12.17
C SER A 2 6.46 -9.79 -10.71
N HIS A 3 7.53 -9.92 -9.93
CA HIS A 3 7.44 -10.22 -8.51
C HIS A 3 7.15 -8.94 -7.70
N ILE A 4 6.63 -9.12 -6.49
CA ILE A 4 6.47 -8.03 -5.52
C ILE A 4 7.85 -7.67 -5.00
N LYS A 5 8.22 -6.40 -5.12
CA LYS A 5 9.49 -5.84 -4.65
C LYS A 5 9.38 -5.31 -3.23
N ALA A 6 8.30 -4.58 -2.95
CA ALA A 6 8.08 -3.95 -1.66
C ALA A 6 6.58 -3.80 -1.37
N VAL A 7 6.23 -3.81 -0.09
CA VAL A 7 4.90 -3.49 0.42
C VAL A 7 5.09 -2.52 1.58
N HIS A 8 4.47 -1.34 1.49
CA HIS A 8 4.53 -0.32 2.53
C HIS A 8 3.12 -0.04 3.05
N GLY A 9 2.89 -0.25 4.35
CA GLY A 9 1.62 0.05 5.00
C GLY A 9 1.73 1.26 5.90
N ARG A 10 0.69 2.09 5.93
CA ARG A 10 0.56 3.23 6.87
C ARG A 10 -0.85 3.35 7.41
N GLN A 11 -0.96 3.95 8.59
CA GLN A 11 -2.25 4.29 9.17
C GLN A 11 -2.80 5.56 8.52
N VAL A 12 -4.08 5.54 8.17
CA VAL A 12 -4.86 6.69 7.69
C VAL A 12 -6.21 6.74 8.41
N LEU A 13 -6.99 7.79 8.19
CA LEU A 13 -8.35 7.91 8.73
C LEU A 13 -9.38 7.65 7.63
N ASP A 14 -10.44 6.89 7.95
CA ASP A 14 -11.60 6.71 7.06
C ASP A 14 -12.51 7.96 7.06
N SER A 15 -13.57 7.95 6.26
CA SER A 15 -14.52 9.07 6.17
C SER A 15 -15.29 9.35 7.46
N ARG A 16 -15.23 8.46 8.45
CA ARG A 16 -15.85 8.59 9.78
C ARG A 16 -14.82 8.95 10.85
N GLY A 17 -13.56 9.15 10.48
CA GLY A 17 -12.46 9.47 11.39
C GLY A 17 -11.86 8.27 12.14
N ASN A 18 -12.17 7.04 11.74
CA ASN A 18 -11.60 5.85 12.38
C ASN A 18 -10.25 5.48 11.75
N PRO A 19 -9.25 5.07 12.53
CA PRO A 19 -8.00 4.52 12.00
C PRO A 19 -8.24 3.31 11.09
N THR A 20 -7.62 3.33 9.91
CA THR A 20 -7.57 2.22 8.96
C THR A 20 -6.17 2.15 8.32
N VAL A 21 -5.93 1.14 7.47
CA VAL A 21 -4.64 0.91 6.81
C VAL A 21 -4.73 1.23 5.33
N GLU A 22 -3.75 1.97 4.84
CA GLU A 22 -3.45 2.15 3.42
C GLU A 22 -2.17 1.39 3.07
N VAL A 23 -2.12 0.77 1.89
CA VAL A 23 -0.98 -0.04 1.44
C VAL A 23 -0.56 0.38 0.03
N GLU A 24 0.73 0.62 -0.13
CA GLU A 24 1.41 0.77 -1.42
C GLU A 24 2.18 -0.51 -1.75
N VAL A 25 2.07 -0.99 -2.99
CA VAL A 25 2.76 -2.19 -3.47
C VAL A 25 3.64 -1.82 -4.64
N THR A 26 4.95 -2.06 -4.55
CA THR A 26 5.86 -1.88 -5.68
C THR A 26 6.20 -3.24 -6.27
N LEU A 27 6.08 -3.39 -7.58
CA LEU A 27 6.52 -4.56 -8.33
C LEU A 27 7.93 -4.36 -8.89
N ASP A 28 8.64 -5.46 -9.16
CA ASP A 28 9.97 -5.41 -9.80
C ASP A 28 9.94 -4.81 -11.20
N SER A 29 8.78 -4.80 -11.85
CA SER A 29 8.54 -4.12 -13.13
C SER A 29 8.51 -2.60 -13.02
N GLY A 30 8.50 -2.05 -11.79
CA GLY A 30 8.32 -0.62 -11.52
C GLY A 30 6.87 -0.17 -11.46
N ALA A 31 5.90 -1.08 -11.60
CA ALA A 31 4.48 -0.79 -11.35
C ALA A 31 4.23 -0.56 -9.85
N PHE A 32 3.30 0.35 -9.54
CA PHE A 32 2.93 0.79 -8.19
C PHE A 32 1.41 0.90 -8.03
#